data_AF-A0A0C9W7R7-F1
#
_entry.id   AF-A0A0C9W7R7-F1
#
_cell.length_a   1.000
_cell.length_b   1.000
_cell.length_c   1.000
_cell.angle_alpha   90.00
_cell.angle_beta   90.00
_cell.angle_gamma   90.00
#
_symmetry.space_group_name_H-M   'P 1'
#
loop_
_entity.id
_entity.type
_entity.pdbx_description
1 polymer ?
#
loop_
_entity_poly.entity_id
_entity_poly.type
_entity_poly.pdbx_seq_one_letter_code
_entity_poly.pdbx_strand_id
1 'polypeptide(L)'
;MKTIRTPVLRPLLGDGEHDSVLITRRGRNGKKLAHPYELFTREGFEDDGSPQNMIPYKLTNGKAPCDWAGNLLALKQKHAYSSEWLDCSLEEDLPKLVKFFEWYTTDVDDEMHGLFGDPEVIADLEQTLGADCLNVLVNQYGARNYYG
;
A
#
# COMPACT_ATOMS: atom_id res chain seq x y z
N MET A 1 8.54 23.84 21.33
CA MET A 1 8.70 22.53 20.67
C MET A 1 8.41 22.69 19.19
N LYS A 2 9.31 22.26 18.31
CA LYS A 2 9.15 22.38 16.86
C LYS A 2 8.27 21.23 16.39
N THR A 3 7.00 21.49 16.08
CA THR A 3 6.08 20.49 15.54
C THR A 3 6.57 20.12 14.14
N ILE A 4 7.22 18.96 13.99
CA ILE A 4 7.55 18.41 12.67
C ILE A 4 6.22 17.96 12.07
N ARG A 5 5.65 18.78 11.18
CA ARG A 5 4.31 18.54 10.60
C ARG A 5 4.32 17.44 9.55
N THR A 6 5.48 17.13 8.97
CA THR A 6 5.66 16.10 7.93
C THR A 6 7.10 15.58 8.00
N PRO A 7 7.32 14.25 7.97
CA PRO A 7 8.67 13.70 7.91
C PRO A 7 9.38 14.13 6.63
N VAL A 8 10.68 14.41 6.72
CA VAL A 8 11.51 14.62 5.53
C VAL A 8 11.88 13.25 4.99
N LEU A 9 11.27 12.84 3.88
CA LEU A 9 11.31 11.45 3.40
C LEU A 9 12.58 11.10 2.62
N ARG A 10 13.11 12.01 1.78
CA ARG A 10 14.29 11.73 0.91
C ARG A 10 15.49 11.10 1.65
N PRO A 11 15.91 11.58 2.84
CA PRO A 11 17.02 10.96 3.56
C PRO A 11 16.74 9.53 4.06
N LEU A 12 15.47 9.13 4.17
CA LEU A 12 15.05 7.86 4.74
C LEU A 12 14.67 6.85 3.64
N LEU A 13 14.00 7.31 2.60
CA LEU A 13 13.46 6.48 1.53
C LEU A 13 14.26 6.57 0.23
N GLY A 14 15.18 7.52 0.12
CA GLY A 14 15.93 7.81 -1.09
C GLY A 14 15.28 8.88 -1.97
N ASP A 15 15.95 9.19 -3.08
CA ASP A 15 15.46 10.13 -4.08
C ASP A 15 14.24 9.57 -4.83
N GLY A 16 13.48 10.45 -5.46
CA GLY A 16 12.24 10.14 -6.18
C GLY A 16 11.00 10.72 -5.54
N GLU A 17 9.85 10.33 -6.08
CA GLU A 17 8.54 10.56 -5.51
C GLU A 17 8.24 9.52 -4.42
N HIS A 18 7.41 9.89 -3.45
CA HIS A 18 7.06 9.05 -2.31
C HIS A 18 5.55 8.95 -2.21
N ASP A 19 5.07 7.75 -1.90
CA ASP A 19 3.66 7.49 -1.65
C ASP A 19 3.45 7.06 -0.18
N SER A 20 2.21 7.11 0.29
CA SER A 20 1.87 6.65 1.64
C SER A 20 0.53 5.92 1.72
N VAL A 21 0.49 4.91 2.57
CA VAL A 21 -0.71 4.12 2.87
C VAL A 21 -1.06 4.26 4.34
N LEU A 22 -2.32 4.66 4.61
CA LEU A 22 -2.83 4.76 5.98
C LEU A 22 -3.37 3.42 6.48
N ILE A 23 -2.70 2.88 7.49
CA ILE A 23 -3.04 1.62 8.16
C ILE A 23 -3.94 1.93 9.36
N THR A 24 -5.24 1.67 9.23
CA THR A 24 -6.24 1.97 10.27
C THR A 24 -6.78 0.74 11.01
N ARG A 25 -6.45 -0.47 10.56
CA ARG A 25 -7.00 -1.74 11.08
C ARG A 25 -5.92 -2.82 11.23
N ARG A 26 -6.18 -3.78 12.12
CA ARG A 26 -5.32 -4.97 12.32
C ARG A 26 -5.59 -6.04 11.26
N GLY A 27 -5.01 -5.91 10.08
CA GLY A 27 -5.38 -6.77 8.96
C GLY A 27 -6.58 -6.24 8.17
N ARG A 28 -6.93 -6.88 7.04
CA ARG A 28 -8.06 -6.52 6.16
C ARG A 28 -9.36 -6.25 6.94
N ASN A 29 -9.80 -7.23 7.72
CA ASN A 29 -11.08 -7.19 8.45
C ASN A 29 -10.93 -7.06 9.98
N GLY A 30 -9.76 -6.58 10.43
CA GLY A 30 -9.47 -6.48 11.85
C GLY A 30 -10.17 -5.33 12.57
N LYS A 31 -10.05 -5.34 13.90
CA LYS A 31 -10.43 -4.22 14.75
C LYS A 31 -9.68 -2.96 14.34
N LYS A 32 -10.37 -1.81 14.40
CA LYS A 32 -9.76 -0.49 14.24
C LYS A 32 -8.63 -0.31 15.25
N LEU A 33 -7.53 0.26 14.80
CA LEU A 33 -6.41 0.62 15.65
C LEU A 33 -6.77 1.86 16.49
N ALA A 34 -6.35 1.87 17.76
CA ALA A 34 -6.46 3.07 18.59
C ALA A 34 -5.60 4.21 18.02
N HIS A 35 -4.42 3.86 17.50
CA HIS A 35 -3.48 4.74 16.83
C HIS A 35 -3.13 4.13 15.47
N PRO A 36 -3.46 4.78 14.34
CA PRO A 36 -3.12 4.28 13.02
C PRO A 36 -1.64 4.47 12.71
N TYR A 37 -1.19 3.85 11.62
CA TYR A 37 0.16 4.05 11.09
C TYR A 37 0.06 4.61 9.68
N GLU A 38 1.01 5.46 9.31
CA GLU A 38 1.23 5.84 7.93
C GLU A 38 2.52 5.16 7.46
N LEU A 39 2.40 4.33 6.44
CA LEU A 39 3.52 3.63 5.82
C LEU A 39 3.92 4.39 4.56
N PHE A 40 5.13 4.93 4.55
CA PHE A 40 5.69 5.61 3.40
C PHE A 40 6.62 4.70 2.61
N THR A 41 6.51 4.78 1.29
CA THR A 41 7.34 4.07 0.31
C THR A 41 7.79 5.04 -0.78
N ARG A 42 8.74 4.59 -1.61
CA ARG A 42 8.93 5.23 -2.91
C ARG A 42 7.73 4.91 -3.80
N GLU A 43 7.33 5.85 -4.65
CA GLU A 43 6.32 5.59 -5.66
C GLU A 43 6.83 4.53 -6.64
N GLY A 44 6.00 3.54 -6.96
CA GLY A 44 6.39 2.45 -7.87
C GLY A 44 7.50 1.56 -7.31
N PHE A 45 7.63 1.43 -5.98
CA PHE A 45 8.71 0.68 -5.33
C PHE A 45 8.89 -0.76 -5.85
N GLU A 46 7.85 -1.38 -6.40
CA GLU A 46 7.89 -2.74 -6.98
C GLU A 46 8.68 -2.79 -8.30
N ASP A 47 8.63 -1.70 -9.09
CA ASP A 47 9.14 -1.64 -10.46
C ASP A 47 10.34 -0.68 -10.62
N ASP A 48 10.72 0.04 -9.56
CA ASP A 48 11.71 1.12 -9.62
C ASP A 48 13.19 0.66 -9.63
N GLY A 49 13.42 -0.65 -9.65
CA GLY A 49 14.75 -1.27 -9.63
C GLY A 49 15.45 -1.26 -8.27
N SER A 50 14.78 -0.85 -7.20
CA SER A 50 15.32 -0.92 -5.84
C SER A 50 15.54 -2.38 -5.41
N PRO A 51 16.54 -2.63 -4.55
CA PRO A 51 16.72 -3.96 -3.98
C PRO A 51 15.49 -4.42 -3.19
N GLN A 52 15.18 -5.72 -3.28
CA GLN A 52 14.11 -6.34 -2.51
C GLN A 52 14.34 -6.17 -1.00
N ASN A 53 13.32 -5.70 -0.31
CA ASN A 53 13.26 -5.59 1.14
C ASN A 53 12.76 -6.92 1.72
N MET A 54 13.69 -7.71 2.25
CA MET A 54 13.38 -9.01 2.84
C MET A 54 12.69 -8.93 4.21
N ILE A 55 12.49 -7.74 4.78
CA ILE A 55 11.93 -7.60 6.13
C ILE A 55 10.46 -8.04 6.16
N PRO A 56 9.54 -7.52 5.32
CA PRO A 56 8.17 -8.02 5.26
C PRO A 56 8.09 -9.53 5.02
N TYR A 57 8.89 -10.06 4.09
CA TYR A 57 8.95 -11.51 3.83
C TYR A 57 9.33 -12.31 5.09
N LYS A 58 10.39 -11.90 5.80
CA LYS A 58 10.85 -12.59 7.01
C LYS A 58 9.86 -12.45 8.16
N LEU A 59 9.31 -11.27 8.38
CA LEU A 59 8.36 -11.00 9.46
C LEU A 59 7.05 -11.78 9.30
N THR A 60 6.62 -12.00 8.05
CA THR A 60 5.38 -12.71 7.72
C THR A 60 5.60 -14.22 7.51
N ASN A 61 6.83 -14.72 7.65
CA ASN A 61 7.21 -16.09 7.29
C ASN A 61 6.82 -16.45 5.84
N GLY A 62 7.10 -15.54 4.90
CA GLY A 62 6.86 -15.74 3.47
C GLY A 62 5.41 -15.53 3.03
N LYS A 63 4.59 -14.84 3.82
CA LYS A 63 3.18 -14.57 3.51
C LYS A 63 2.92 -13.15 3.02
N ALA A 64 3.97 -12.35 2.85
CA ALA A 64 3.85 -11.06 2.18
C ALA A 64 3.52 -11.31 0.70
N PRO A 65 2.41 -10.78 0.17
CA PRO A 65 1.92 -11.13 -1.17
C PRO A 65 2.62 -10.37 -2.30
N CYS A 66 3.29 -9.25 -2.02
CA CYS A 66 4.10 -8.52 -3.00
C CYS A 66 5.57 -8.46 -2.61
N ASP A 67 6.40 -8.25 -3.63
CA ASP A 67 7.84 -8.05 -3.49
C ASP A 67 8.14 -6.61 -3.06
N TRP A 68 8.01 -6.36 -1.76
CA TRP A 68 8.44 -5.12 -1.14
C TRP A 68 9.89 -4.81 -1.52
N ALA A 69 10.12 -3.62 -2.06
CA ALA A 69 11.43 -3.17 -2.49
C ALA A 69 11.74 -1.78 -1.93
N GLY A 70 13.04 -1.50 -1.77
CA GLY A 70 13.52 -0.27 -1.17
C GLY A 70 13.25 -0.14 0.34
N ASN A 71 13.47 1.07 0.85
CA ASN A 71 13.26 1.37 2.26
C ASN A 71 11.76 1.59 2.55
N LEU A 72 11.35 1.21 3.76
CA LEU A 72 9.98 1.39 4.26
C LEU A 72 10.04 2.20 5.54
N LEU A 73 9.14 3.18 5.69
CA LEU A 73 9.03 3.99 6.90
C LEU A 73 7.60 3.94 7.43
N ALA A 74 7.40 3.31 8.59
CA ALA A 74 6.12 3.33 9.28
C ALA A 74 6.15 4.31 10.46
N LEU A 75 5.23 5.27 10.47
CA LEU A 75 5.06 6.23 11.58
C LEU A 75 3.70 6.05 12.24
N LYS A 76 3.67 5.98 13.57
CA LYS A 76 2.43 5.88 14.36
C LYS A 76 1.83 7.26 14.55
N GLN A 77 0.57 7.42 14.18
CA GLN A 77 -0.18 8.67 14.34
C GLN A 77 -1.02 8.67 15.61
N LYS A 78 -1.20 9.87 16.20
CA LYS A 78 -2.10 10.05 17.35
C LYS A 78 -3.55 9.69 17.00
N HIS A 79 -4.01 10.07 15.82
CA HIS A 79 -5.30 9.71 15.21
C HIS A 79 -5.14 9.67 13.68
N ALA A 80 -6.14 9.16 12.95
CA ALA A 80 -6.08 9.11 11.49
C ALA A 80 -5.87 10.52 10.92
N TYR A 81 -4.96 10.64 9.94
CA TYR A 81 -4.60 11.89 9.26
C TYR A 81 -4.03 12.96 10.19
N SER A 82 -3.49 12.55 11.35
CA SER A 82 -2.84 13.48 12.27
C SER A 82 -1.43 13.84 11.79
N SER A 83 -1.05 15.11 11.93
CA SER A 83 0.36 15.52 11.84
C SER A 83 1.14 15.31 13.15
N GLU A 84 0.51 14.70 14.16
CA GLU A 84 1.15 14.34 15.44
C GLU A 84 1.55 12.85 15.44
N TRP A 85 2.83 12.61 15.71
CA TRP A 85 3.43 11.28 15.72
C TRP A 85 3.65 10.79 17.16
N LEU A 86 3.53 9.49 17.35
CA LEU A 86 3.76 8.80 18.62
C LEU A 86 4.97 7.85 18.49
N ASP A 87 5.60 7.55 19.62
CA ASP A 87 6.66 6.55 19.66
C ASP A 87 6.11 5.15 19.35
N CYS A 88 6.89 4.39 18.57
CA CYS A 88 6.63 2.99 18.27
C CYS A 88 7.43 2.09 19.21
N SER A 89 6.83 0.98 19.63
CA SER A 89 7.50 -0.11 20.33
C SER A 89 7.46 -1.39 19.50
N LEU A 90 8.53 -2.17 19.55
CA LEU A 90 8.58 -3.46 18.85
C LEU A 90 7.55 -4.45 19.38
N GLU A 91 7.30 -4.46 20.69
CA GLU A 91 6.39 -5.41 21.31
C GLU A 91 4.92 -5.16 20.95
N GLU A 92 4.50 -3.89 20.98
CA GLU A 92 3.09 -3.55 20.76
C GLU A 92 2.76 -3.29 19.29
N ASP A 93 3.66 -2.63 18.56
CA ASP A 93 3.35 -2.06 17.25
C ASP A 93 3.76 -2.97 16.10
N LEU A 94 4.89 -3.67 16.21
CA LEU A 94 5.37 -4.56 15.16
C LEU A 94 4.32 -5.62 14.77
N PRO A 95 3.65 -6.34 15.70
CA PRO A 95 2.66 -7.36 15.30
C PRO A 95 1.50 -6.81 14.47
N LYS A 96 1.13 -5.53 14.65
CA LYS A 96 0.07 -4.89 13.86
C LYS A 96 0.54 -4.59 12.43
N LEU A 97 1.78 -4.15 12.28
CA LEU A 97 2.42 -3.93 10.98
C LEU A 97 2.68 -5.27 10.26
N VAL A 98 3.10 -6.32 10.97
CA VAL A 98 3.21 -7.67 10.38
C VAL A 98 1.86 -8.11 9.82
N LYS A 99 0.78 -7.91 10.58
CA LYS A 99 -0.56 -8.19 10.06
C LYS A 99 -0.87 -7.38 8.82
N PHE A 100 -0.43 -6.14 8.71
CA PHE A 100 -0.55 -5.37 7.48
C PHE A 100 0.17 -6.01 6.30
N PHE A 101 1.44 -6.36 6.47
CA PHE A 101 2.24 -6.98 5.43
C PHE A 101 1.70 -8.36 4.97
N GLU A 102 0.99 -9.09 5.83
CA GLU A 102 0.33 -10.36 5.45
C GLU A 102 -0.86 -10.19 4.49
N TRP A 103 -1.45 -8.99 4.34
CA TRP A 103 -2.63 -8.79 3.46
C TRP A 103 -2.46 -7.70 2.41
N TYR A 104 -1.55 -6.76 2.57
CA TYR A 104 -1.41 -5.64 1.64
C TYR A 104 -1.18 -6.15 0.22
N THR A 105 -2.01 -5.72 -0.75
CA THR A 105 -2.07 -6.17 -2.17
C THR A 105 -2.82 -7.47 -2.49
N THR A 106 -3.41 -8.20 -1.52
CA THR A 106 -4.28 -9.34 -1.91
C THR A 106 -5.53 -8.92 -2.70
N ASP A 107 -5.79 -7.60 -2.81
CA ASP A 107 -7.07 -7.04 -3.29
C ASP A 107 -6.93 -6.12 -4.51
N VAL A 108 -5.75 -5.95 -5.12
CA VAL A 108 -5.71 -5.28 -6.44
C VAL A 108 -6.44 -6.13 -7.48
N ASP A 109 -6.57 -7.44 -7.22
CA ASP A 109 -7.41 -8.35 -8.00
C ASP A 109 -8.88 -8.31 -7.56
N ASP A 110 -9.21 -8.41 -6.26
CA ASP A 110 -10.62 -8.58 -5.84
C ASP A 110 -11.52 -7.34 -6.03
N GLU A 111 -11.05 -6.12 -5.75
CA GLU A 111 -11.88 -4.91 -5.91
C GLU A 111 -11.96 -4.44 -7.38
N MET A 112 -10.93 -4.72 -8.20
CA MET A 112 -10.96 -4.43 -9.64
C MET A 112 -11.67 -5.52 -10.46
N HIS A 113 -11.63 -6.79 -10.04
CA HIS A 113 -12.48 -7.84 -10.61
C HIS A 113 -13.97 -7.56 -10.34
N GLY A 114 -14.31 -6.92 -9.22
CA GLY A 114 -15.69 -6.51 -8.94
C GLY A 114 -16.18 -5.37 -9.85
N LEU A 115 -15.31 -4.43 -10.22
CA LEU A 115 -15.66 -3.26 -11.04
C LEU A 115 -15.59 -3.52 -12.55
N PHE A 116 -14.70 -4.41 -13.01
CA PHE A 116 -14.56 -4.79 -14.42
C PHE A 116 -15.10 -6.20 -14.75
N GLY A 117 -15.70 -6.87 -13.77
CA GLY A 117 -16.40 -8.15 -13.96
C GLY A 117 -17.93 -8.03 -14.01
N ASP A 118 -18.48 -6.86 -13.68
CA ASP A 118 -19.91 -6.55 -13.80
C ASP A 118 -20.22 -5.99 -15.21
N PRO A 119 -21.00 -6.71 -16.04
CA PRO A 119 -21.33 -6.26 -17.39
C PRO A 119 -22.04 -4.90 -17.44
N GLU A 120 -22.75 -4.51 -16.39
CA GLU A 120 -23.44 -3.20 -16.34
C GLU A 120 -22.46 -2.05 -16.12
N VAL A 121 -21.44 -2.25 -15.29
CA VAL A 121 -20.39 -1.24 -15.04
C VAL A 121 -19.48 -1.08 -16.26
N ILE A 122 -19.17 -2.18 -16.96
CA ILE A 122 -18.41 -2.15 -18.22
C ILE A 122 -19.17 -1.34 -19.28
N ALA A 123 -20.48 -1.58 -19.44
CA ALA A 123 -21.30 -0.88 -20.43
C ALA A 123 -21.41 0.64 -20.14
N ASP A 124 -21.50 1.03 -18.86
CA ASP A 124 -21.56 2.43 -18.45
C ASP A 124 -20.21 3.15 -18.65
N LEU A 125 -19.10 2.46 -18.40
CA LEU A 125 -17.75 2.96 -18.65
C LEU A 125 -17.43 3.06 -20.15
N GLU A 126 -17.89 2.13 -20.99
CA GLU A 126 -17.76 2.21 -22.45
C GLU A 126 -18.51 3.43 -23.02
N GLN A 127 -19.71 3.73 -22.49
CA GLN A 127 -20.46 4.94 -22.87
C GLN A 127 -19.76 6.23 -22.43
N THR A 128 -19.09 6.21 -21.28
CA THR A 128 -18.50 7.41 -20.67
C THR A 128 -17.11 7.73 -21.21
N LEU A 129 -16.27 6.71 -21.44
CA LEU A 129 -14.84 6.87 -21.76
C LEU A 129 -14.52 6.55 -23.22
N GLY A 130 -15.43 5.86 -23.93
CA GLY A 130 -15.18 5.30 -25.25
C GLY A 130 -14.38 3.99 -25.20
N ALA A 131 -14.66 3.08 -26.12
CA ALA A 131 -14.11 1.71 -26.15
C ALA A 131 -12.57 1.68 -26.21
N ASP A 132 -11.94 2.66 -26.85
CA ASP A 132 -10.48 2.72 -27.00
C ASP A 132 -9.78 3.02 -25.67
N CYS A 133 -10.37 3.87 -24.82
CA CYS A 133 -9.83 4.19 -23.50
C CYS A 133 -10.00 3.03 -22.52
N LEU A 134 -11.13 2.30 -22.60
CA LEU A 134 -11.37 1.15 -21.76
C LEU A 134 -10.40 -0.01 -22.09
N ASN A 135 -10.12 -0.23 -23.37
CA ASN A 135 -9.14 -1.23 -23.80
C ASN A 135 -7.72 -0.93 -23.29
N VAL A 136 -7.34 0.35 -23.14
CA VAL A 136 -6.05 0.71 -22.53
C VAL A 136 -6.03 0.38 -21.05
N LEU A 137 -7.08 0.71 -20.30
CA LEU A 137 -7.19 0.38 -18.87
C LEU A 137 -7.18 -1.15 -18.65
N VAL A 138 -8.02 -1.89 -19.37
CA VAL A 138 -8.09 -3.36 -19.23
C VAL A 138 -6.76 -4.03 -19.61
N ASN A 139 -6.04 -3.55 -20.63
CA ASN A 139 -4.73 -4.11 -20.97
C ASN A 139 -3.63 -3.70 -19.99
N GLN A 140 -3.65 -2.48 -19.46
CA GLN A 140 -2.66 -2.00 -18.50
C GLN A 140 -2.77 -2.69 -17.14
N TYR A 141 -3.99 -3.05 -16.73
CA TYR A 141 -4.24 -3.79 -15.49
C TYR A 141 -4.31 -5.32 -15.68
N GLY A 142 -4.80 -5.80 -16.82
CA GLY A 142 -4.85 -7.24 -17.14
C GLY A 142 -3.50 -7.85 -17.54
N ALA A 143 -2.56 -7.06 -18.07
CA ALA A 143 -1.21 -7.54 -18.40
C ALA A 143 -0.33 -7.79 -17.17
N ARG A 144 -0.67 -7.25 -15.99
CA ARG A 144 0.06 -7.54 -14.75
C ARG A 144 -0.15 -8.98 -14.23
N ASN A 145 -1.15 -9.71 -14.75
CA ASN A 145 -1.50 -11.06 -14.26
C ASN A 145 -1.19 -12.22 -15.23
N TYR A 146 -0.36 -12.02 -16.26
CA TYR A 146 -0.02 -13.10 -17.21
C TYR A 146 1.47 -13.45 -17.36
N TYR A 147 2.39 -12.73 -16.71
CA TYR A 147 3.80 -13.13 -16.65
C TYR A 147 4.41 -12.80 -15.28
N GLY A 148 4.50 -13.82 -14.43
CA GLY A 148 5.17 -13.77 -13.13
C GLY A 148 4.69 -14.87 -12.19
#